data_AF-A0A7C0VEG5-F1
#
_entry.id   AF-A0A7C0VEG5-F1
#
_cell.length_a   1.000
_cell.length_b   1.000
_cell.length_c   1.000
_cell.angle_alpha   90.00
_cell.angle_beta   90.00
_cell.angle_gamma   90.00
#
_symmetry.space_group_name_H-M   'P 1'
#
loop_
_entity.id
_entity.type
_entity.pdbx_description
1 polymer ?
#
loop_
_entity_poly.entity_id
_entity_poly.type
_entity_poly.pdbx_seq_one_letter_code
_entity_poly.pdbx_strand_id
1 'polypeptide(L)'
;MNSEILILGSTAISIGFIHTLLGPDHYLPFIVLSRARNWSIKKTLWISFFCGLGHVLSSVFLGLLGLALGLAIFTLKGIEEWRGSIAAWLLIGFGLA
;
A
#
# COMPACT_ATOMS: atom_id res chain seq x y z
N MET A 1 13.30 3.06 -21.36
CA MET A 1 12.54 3.00 -20.09
C MET A 1 12.02 4.41 -19.81
N ASN A 2 10.74 4.58 -19.51
CA ASN A 2 10.20 5.90 -19.13
C ASN A 2 10.77 6.33 -17.78
N SER A 3 11.09 7.61 -17.63
CA SER A 3 11.63 8.18 -16.38
C SER A 3 10.69 7.97 -15.19
N GLU A 4 9.37 7.95 -15.43
CA GLU A 4 8.35 7.74 -14.39
C GLU A 4 8.45 6.35 -13.77
N ILE A 5 8.59 5.30 -14.59
CA ILE A 5 8.74 3.92 -14.12
C ILE A 5 10.01 3.79 -13.28
N LEU A 6 11.07 4.48 -13.69
CA LEU A 6 12.36 4.45 -13.00
C LEU A 6 12.26 5.14 -11.62
N ILE A 7 11.58 6.30 -11.54
CA ILE A 7 11.35 7.03 -10.29
C ILE A 7 10.41 6.26 -9.36
N LEU A 8 9.28 5.75 -9.87
CA LEU A 8 8.32 4.99 -9.07
C LEU A 8 8.92 3.67 -8.60
N GLY A 9 9.63 2.96 -9.47
CA GLY A 9 10.30 1.71 -9.15
C GLY A 9 11.39 1.89 -8.10
N SER A 10 12.25 2.90 -8.24
CA SER A 10 13.31 3.18 -7.26
C SER A 10 12.71 3.56 -5.91
N THR A 11 11.68 4.41 -5.90
CA THR A 11 10.98 4.82 -4.67
C THR A 11 10.33 3.63 -3.96
N ALA A 12 9.64 2.76 -4.71
CA ALA A 12 9.00 1.57 -4.14
C ALA A 12 10.02 0.60 -3.52
N ILE A 13 11.15 0.37 -4.20
CA ILE A 13 12.25 -0.45 -3.68
C ILE A 13 12.84 0.17 -2.41
N SER A 14 13.16 1.47 -2.44
CA SER A 14 13.77 2.17 -1.31
C SER A 14 12.86 2.18 -0.09
N ILE A 15 11.59 2.56 -0.25
CA ILE A 15 10.62 2.59 0.85
C ILE A 15 10.40 1.18 1.37
N GLY A 16 10.14 0.19 0.51
CA GLY A 16 9.90 -1.19 0.95
C GLY A 16 11.07 -1.78 1.73
N PHE A 17 12.30 -1.54 1.26
CA PHE A 17 13.51 -1.98 1.95
C PHE A 17 13.71 -1.28 3.29
N ILE A 18 13.70 0.06 3.31
CA ILE A 18 13.97 0.86 4.51
C ILE A 18 12.90 0.61 5.58
N HIS A 19 11.62 0.60 5.20
CA HIS A 19 10.49 0.26 6.08
C HIS A 19 10.68 -1.10 6.73
N THR A 20 10.97 -2.15 5.94
CA THR A 20 11.14 -3.51 6.47
C THR A 20 12.37 -3.62 7.37
N LEU A 21 13.45 -2.91 7.05
CA LEU A 21 14.67 -2.89 7.83
C LEU A 21 14.47 -2.21 9.19
N LEU A 22 13.76 -1.08 9.21
CA LEU A 22 13.50 -0.29 10.41
C LEU A 22 12.32 -0.80 11.24
N GLY A 23 11.36 -1.50 10.63
CA GLY A 23 10.15 -2.01 11.26
C GLY A 23 10.37 -3.36 11.95
N PRO A 24 10.47 -3.41 13.30
CA PRO A 24 10.68 -4.68 14.00
C PRO A 24 9.50 -5.64 13.85
N ASP A 25 8.31 -5.13 13.57
CA ASP A 25 7.09 -5.89 13.32
C ASP A 25 7.19 -6.84 12.12
N HIS A 26 8.09 -6.57 11.16
CA HIS A 26 8.24 -7.37 9.95
C HIS A 26 9.20 -8.57 10.10
N TYR A 27 10.07 -8.57 11.11
CA TYR A 27 11.03 -9.66 11.33
C TYR A 27 10.99 -10.26 12.73
N LEU A 28 10.69 -9.47 13.77
CA LEU A 28 10.73 -9.92 15.17
C LEU A 28 9.79 -11.12 15.43
N PRO A 29 8.54 -11.17 14.92
CA PRO A 29 7.68 -12.33 15.10
C PRO A 29 8.31 -13.63 14.56
N PHE A 30 8.95 -13.58 13.40
CA PHE A 30 9.62 -14.74 12.80
C PHE A 30 10.85 -15.17 13.59
N ILE A 31 11.63 -14.22 14.12
CA ILE A 31 12.78 -14.52 14.98
C ILE A 31 12.33 -15.20 16.27
N VAL A 32 11.30 -14.67 16.93
CA VAL A 32 10.77 -15.23 18.19
C VAL A 32 10.17 -16.62 17.95
N LEU A 33 9.40 -16.81 16.87
CA LEU A 33 8.86 -18.13 16.48
C LEU A 33 9.97 -19.12 16.13
N SER A 34 10.97 -18.69 15.37
CA SER A 34 12.13 -19.51 15.02
C SER A 34 12.85 -20.01 16.26
N ARG A 35 13.04 -19.13 17.26
CA ARG A 35 13.68 -19.47 18.53
C ARG A 35 12.84 -20.41 19.37
N ALA A 36 11.55 -20.13 19.53
CA ALA A 36 10.63 -20.96 20.32
C ALA A 36 10.45 -22.38 19.73
N ARG A 37 10.57 -22.52 18.41
CA ARG A 37 10.35 -23.79 17.69
C ARG A 37 11.65 -24.44 17.19
N ASN A 38 12.82 -23.93 17.59
CA ASN A 38 14.14 -24.39 17.15
C ASN A 38 14.22 -24.59 15.62
N TRP A 39 13.73 -23.62 14.84
CA TRP A 39 13.84 -23.68 13.38
C TRP A 39 15.27 -23.45 12.93
N SER A 40 15.67 -24.16 11.87
CA SER A 40 16.90 -23.82 11.15
C SER A 40 16.75 -22.48 10.43
N ILE A 41 17.86 -21.77 10.24
CA ILE A 41 17.90 -20.48 9.51
C ILE A 41 17.23 -20.61 8.13
N LYS A 42 17.50 -21.71 7.41
CA LYS A 42 16.88 -21.97 6.10
C LYS A 42 15.35 -22.00 6.17
N LYS A 43 14.79 -22.67 7.19
CA LYS A 43 13.34 -22.74 7.38
C LYS A 43 12.76 -21.35 7.70
N THR A 44 13.42 -20.60 8.58
CA THR A 44 12.98 -19.25 8.94
C THR A 44 12.98 -18.32 7.74
N LEU A 45 14.05 -18.34 6.92
CA LEU A 45 14.13 -17.54 5.70
C LEU A 45 13.02 -17.89 4.70
N TRP A 46 12.77 -19.18 4.45
CA TRP A 46 11.71 -19.60 3.53
C TRP A 46 10.31 -19.21 4.02
N ILE A 47 10.01 -19.42 5.30
CA ILE A 47 8.72 -19.04 5.87
C ILE A 47 8.53 -17.52 5.79
N SER A 48 9.52 -16.75 6.23
CA SER A 48 9.49 -15.28 6.16
C SER A 48 9.33 -14.79 4.71
N PHE A 49 10.02 -15.41 3.75
CA PHE A 49 9.90 -15.08 2.33
C PHE A 49 8.49 -15.29 1.79
N PHE A 50 7.90 -16.48 2.00
CA PHE A 50 6.54 -16.76 1.51
C PHE A 50 5.47 -15.93 2.22
N CYS A 51 5.60 -15.69 3.53
CA CYS A 51 4.71 -14.78 4.24
C CYS A 51 4.81 -13.34 3.73
N GLY A 52 6.04 -12.83 3.54
CA GLY A 52 6.27 -11.49 2.98
C GLY A 52 5.72 -11.36 1.56
N LEU A 53 5.95 -12.36 0.71
CA LEU A 53 5.40 -12.41 -0.65
C LEU A 53 3.86 -12.37 -0.63
N GLY A 54 3.23 -13.19 0.21
CA GLY A 54 1.77 -13.18 0.38
C GLY A 54 1.24 -11.84 0.88
N HIS A 55 1.91 -11.22 1.85
CA HIS A 55 1.54 -9.91 2.38
C HIS A 55 1.60 -8.81 1.31
N VAL A 56 2.70 -8.74 0.54
CA VAL A 56 2.87 -7.75 -0.53
C VAL A 56 1.88 -7.97 -1.67
N LEU A 57 1.74 -9.21 -2.16
CA LEU A 57 0.79 -9.51 -3.25
C LEU A 57 -0.66 -9.24 -2.84
N SER A 58 -1.03 -9.52 -1.58
CA SER A 58 -2.36 -9.19 -1.07
C SER A 58 -2.61 -7.68 -1.07
N SER A 59 -1.59 -6.89 -0.70
CA SER A 59 -1.68 -5.43 -0.71
C SER A 59 -1.80 -4.87 -2.13
N VAL A 60 -1.02 -5.41 -3.07
CA VAL A 60 -1.13 -5.06 -4.50
C VAL A 60 -2.51 -5.42 -5.03
N PHE A 61 -3.02 -6.61 -4.73
CA PHE A 61 -4.36 -7.03 -5.13
C PHE A 61 -5.45 -6.10 -4.60
N LEU A 62 -5.41 -5.74 -3.31
CA LEU A 62 -6.33 -4.77 -2.72
C LEU A 62 -6.20 -3.39 -3.38
N GLY A 63 -4.97 -2.95 -3.70
CA GLY A 63 -4.73 -1.71 -4.44
C GLY A 63 -5.34 -1.71 -5.85
N LEU A 64 -5.20 -2.82 -6.58
CA LEU A 64 -5.83 -3.00 -7.89
C LEU A 64 -7.36 -3.06 -7.80
N LEU A 65 -7.90 -3.72 -6.78
CA LEU A 65 -9.33 -3.74 -6.52
C LEU A 65 -9.85 -2.32 -6.20
N GLY A 66 -9.15 -1.59 -5.34
CA GLY A 66 -9.44 -0.19 -5.03
C GLY A 66 -9.39 0.70 -6.27
N LEU A 67 -8.40 0.50 -7.16
CA LEU A 67 -8.32 1.19 -8.44
C LEU A 67 -9.52 0.87 -9.34
N ALA A 68 -9.88 -0.42 -9.48
CA ALA A 68 -11.02 -0.83 -10.29
C ALA A 68 -12.34 -0.23 -9.78
N LEU A 69 -12.55 -0.25 -8.46
CA LEU A 69 -13.71 0.40 -7.82
C LEU A 69 -13.68 1.92 -8.00
N GLY A 70 -12.50 2.55 -7.87
CA GLY A 70 -12.32 3.98 -8.10
C GLY A 70 -12.65 4.39 -9.53
N LEU A 71 -12.20 3.61 -10.52
CA LEU A 71 -12.54 3.83 -11.93
C LEU A 71 -14.04 3.64 -12.21
N ALA A 72 -14.69 2.69 -11.51
CA ALA A 72 -16.14 2.51 -11.58
C ALA A 72 -16.93 3.66 -10.94
N ILE A 73 -16.31 4.46 -10.07
CA ILE A 73 -16.89 5.71 -9.55
C ILE A 73 -16.68 6.85 -10.56
N PHE A 74 -15.55 6.90 -11.28
CA PHE A 74 -15.28 7.90 -12.33
C PHE A 74 -16.25 7.85 -13.52
N THR A 75 -16.97 6.75 -13.71
CA THR A 75 -18.05 6.65 -14.72
C THR A 75 -19.36 7.32 -14.25
N LEU A 76 -19.48 7.70 -12.97
CA LEU A 76 -20.60 8.45 -12.39
C LEU A 76 -20.39 9.97 -12.48
N LYS A 77 -19.96 10.48 -13.65
CA LYS A 77 -19.66 11.92 -13.88
C LYS A 77 -20.72 12.88 -13.34
N GLY A 78 -22.01 12.53 -13.46
CA GLY A 78 -23.11 13.37 -12.99
C GLY A 78 -23.16 13.59 -11.48
N ILE A 79 -22.74 12.61 -10.68
CA ILE A 79 -22.72 12.72 -9.21
C ILE A 79 -21.47 13.47 -8.75
N GLU A 80 -20.35 13.30 -9.45
CA GLU A 80 -19.09 13.94 -9.10
C GLU A 80 -19.10 15.46 -9.35
N GLU A 81 -19.69 15.91 -10.46
CA GLU A 81 -19.87 17.34 -10.77
C GLU A 81 -20.78 18.04 -9.76
N TRP A 82 -21.87 17.39 -9.35
CA TRP A 82 -22.77 17.91 -8.32
C TRP A 82 -22.08 18.04 -6.96
N ARG A 83 -21.32 17.02 -6.54
CA ARG A 83 -20.55 17.06 -5.29
C ARG A 83 -19.50 18.17 -5.31
N GLY A 84 -18.75 18.29 -6.42
CA GLY A 84 -17.73 19.33 -6.60
C GLY A 84 -18.32 20.73 -6.51
N SER A 85 -19.45 20.95 -7.19
CA SER A 85 -20.19 22.22 -7.15
C SER A 85 -20.64 22.57 -5.73
N ILE A 86 -21.27 21.63 -5.01
CA ILE A 86 -21.72 21.84 -3.62
C ILE A 86 -20.54 22.16 -2.70
N ALA A 87 -19.43 21.42 -2.79
CA ALA A 87 -18.24 21.67 -1.98
C ALA A 87 -17.63 23.06 -2.26
N ALA A 88 -17.59 23.48 -3.53
CA ALA A 88 -17.12 24.81 -3.91
C ALA A 88 -18.03 25.92 -3.35
N TRP A 89 -19.35 25.79 -3.48
CA TRP A 89 -20.31 26.75 -2.92
C TRP A 89 -20.22 26.85 -1.39
N LEU A 90 -20.04 25.72 -0.69
CA LEU A 90 -19.84 25.71 0.77
C LEU A 90 -18.52 26.37 1.18
N LEU A 91 -17.43 26.15 0.45
CA LEU A 91 -16.14 26.80 0.71
C LEU A 91 -16.20 28.31 0.47
N ILE A 92 -16.86 28.75 -0.60
CA ILE A 92 -17.08 30.18 -0.88
C ILE A 92 -17.94 30.79 0.24
N GLY A 93 -19.05 30.14 0.61
CA GLY A 93 -19.91 30.61 1.70
C GLY A 93 -19.20 30.67 3.04
N PHE A 94 -18.38 29.67 3.37
CA PHE A 94 -17.55 29.66 4.56
C PHE A 94 -16.51 30.79 4.57
N GLY A 95 -15.87 31.08 3.43
CA GLY A 95 -14.91 32.18 3.33
C GLY A 95 -15.54 33.58 3.39
N LEU A 96 -16.85 33.68 3.13
CA LEU A 96 -17.61 34.94 3.20
C LEU A 96 -18.30 35.16 4.55
N ALA A 97 -18.39 34.13 5.40
CA ALA A 97 -18.97 34.18 6.75
C ALA A 97 -17.90 34.57 7.79
#